data_AF-A0A812K062-F1
#
_entry.id   AF-A0A812K062-F1
#
_cell.length_a   1.000
_cell.length_b   1.000
_cell.length_c   1.000
_cell.angle_alpha   90.00
_cell.angle_beta   90.00
_cell.angle_gamma   90.00
#
_symmetry.space_group_name_H-M   'P 1'
#
loop_
_entity.id
_entity.type
_entity.pdbx_description
1 polymer ?
#
loop_
_entity_poly.entity_id
_entity_poly.type
_entity_poly.pdbx_seq_one_letter_code
_entity_poly.pdbx_strand_id
1 'polypeptide(L)'
;MSQCTRGSVVAAAAGALLGLVFISASSSWQLGDVSEAQAEQNIQEAAPQHAAAGSPVPRPLPAPPVPALPVPAPPVPTRPTSQGSLQDEVCVADQLTRPPPVVYGADGTWMEVSFLNGDLSGKGYKTSPMCQKPWTSDVVGRPIIDTTATLVQRAIRVGHPKNGMLNPKSDVVIPKPCARPVPKILHFIWLCSPLSESRASHVQGFAIKNPNYRILFWTDTEIPPESKMVLENGTSSRPAGAIELKDAYSEAQSFQSLRLIRHLDTFHENNRNPGVCALKSHFWRLEAPLKYGGIYIDMDHVATRGFDEVGGAELWRWPFVTHKVCGANIGNHIFSGDKGSGFLDFAIKVIMERCEKLSSCNVLEGTGPPPFAMSVLRYNASDMAFIGDQFFGRTGIAAHKAEHSWR
;
A
#
# COMPACT_ATOMS: atom_id res chain seq x y z
N MET A 1 -63.86 -22.90 30.50
CA MET A 1 -64.32 -21.71 31.24
C MET A 1 -63.19 -21.25 32.16
N SER A 2 -62.46 -20.21 31.77
CA SER A 2 -61.81 -19.24 32.68
C SER A 2 -61.01 -18.25 31.84
N GLN A 3 -61.34 -16.98 32.01
CA GLN A 3 -60.88 -15.83 31.22
C GLN A 3 -59.48 -15.39 31.63
N CYS A 4 -58.70 -14.92 30.66
CA CYS A 4 -57.43 -14.22 30.89
C CYS A 4 -57.68 -12.71 30.71
N THR A 5 -57.62 -11.94 31.80
CA THR A 5 -57.76 -10.49 31.83
C THR A 5 -56.42 -9.79 31.70
N ARG A 6 -56.39 -8.75 30.87
CA ARG A 6 -55.33 -7.74 30.73
C ARG A 6 -55.20 -6.89 32.00
N GLY A 7 -53.97 -6.51 32.33
CA GLY A 7 -53.66 -5.38 33.21
C GLY A 7 -52.44 -4.65 32.67
N SER A 8 -52.64 -3.42 32.18
CA SER A 8 -51.59 -2.45 31.90
C SER A 8 -51.17 -1.77 33.20
N VAL A 9 -49.87 -1.56 33.40
CA VAL A 9 -49.35 -0.58 34.36
C VAL A 9 -48.35 0.31 33.63
N VAL A 10 -48.69 1.59 33.55
CA VAL A 10 -47.80 2.70 33.24
C VAL A 10 -47.12 3.10 34.53
N ALA A 11 -45.79 3.23 34.53
CA ALA A 11 -45.06 3.97 35.54
C ALA A 11 -43.91 4.72 34.87
N ALA A 12 -44.03 6.05 34.86
CA ALA A 12 -42.96 6.98 34.61
C ALA A 12 -42.13 7.15 35.89
N ALA A 13 -40.80 7.22 35.77
CA ALA A 13 -39.96 7.87 36.78
C ALA A 13 -38.68 8.38 36.12
N ALA A 14 -38.35 9.61 36.48
CA ALA A 14 -37.28 10.44 35.97
C ALA A 14 -35.95 10.23 36.73
N GLY A 15 -34.86 10.68 36.11
CA GLY A 15 -33.71 11.25 36.82
C GLY A 15 -32.48 10.35 36.97
N ALA A 16 -31.41 10.66 36.22
CA ALA A 16 -30.08 10.98 36.74
C ALA A 16 -29.09 11.18 35.58
N LEU A 17 -28.75 12.44 35.30
CA LEU A 17 -27.60 12.84 34.51
C LEU A 17 -26.35 12.72 35.38
N LEU A 18 -25.48 11.75 35.08
CA LEU A 18 -24.12 11.67 35.62
C LEU A 18 -23.14 11.77 34.45
N GLY A 19 -22.41 12.88 34.43
CA GLY A 19 -21.32 13.12 33.51
C GLY A 19 -20.17 12.15 33.77
N LEU A 20 -19.83 11.35 32.77
CA LEU A 20 -18.59 10.59 32.73
C LEU A 20 -17.54 11.42 32.00
N VAL A 21 -16.64 12.00 32.79
CA VAL A 21 -15.35 12.51 32.33
C VAL A 21 -14.49 11.28 32.00
N PHE A 22 -14.21 11.06 30.71
CA PHE A 22 -13.21 10.07 30.30
C PHE A 22 -11.82 10.66 30.53
N ILE A 23 -11.15 10.20 31.59
CA ILE A 23 -9.71 10.37 31.77
C ILE A 23 -9.03 9.29 30.93
N SER A 24 -8.39 9.70 29.83
CA SER A 24 -7.51 8.85 29.03
C SER A 24 -6.30 8.46 29.86
N ALA A 25 -6.28 7.25 30.40
CA ALA A 25 -5.08 6.66 30.99
C ALA A 25 -4.11 6.27 29.85
N SER A 26 -2.97 6.94 29.82
CA SER A 26 -1.83 6.62 28.97
C SER A 26 -1.24 5.26 29.37
N SER A 27 -1.53 4.23 28.58
CA SER A 27 -0.82 2.96 28.66
C SER A 27 0.58 3.11 28.06
N SER A 28 1.61 3.10 28.91
CA SER A 28 3.00 2.91 28.51
C SER A 28 3.18 1.46 28.03
N TRP A 29 3.45 1.26 26.74
CA TRP A 29 3.81 -0.04 26.20
C TRP A 29 5.32 -0.18 26.16
N GLN A 30 5.88 -0.99 27.07
CA GLN A 30 7.24 -1.49 26.95
C GLN A 30 7.30 -2.47 25.77
N LEU A 31 8.13 -2.14 24.79
CA LEU A 31 8.56 -3.06 23.75
C LEU A 31 9.47 -4.11 24.41
N GLY A 32 9.02 -5.36 24.43
CA GLY A 32 9.91 -6.49 24.68
C GLY A 32 10.68 -6.78 23.41
N ASP A 33 11.97 -6.43 23.40
CA ASP A 33 12.92 -6.82 22.36
C ASP A 33 13.03 -8.34 22.31
N VAL A 34 12.52 -8.93 21.23
CA VAL A 34 12.87 -10.30 20.85
C VAL A 34 14.01 -10.20 19.85
N SER A 35 15.16 -10.69 20.29
CA SER A 35 16.52 -10.56 19.76
C SER A 35 16.68 -10.73 18.24
N GLU A 36 17.07 -9.63 17.59
CA GLU A 36 17.84 -9.62 16.33
C GLU A 36 19.35 -9.87 16.59
N ALA A 37 19.77 -9.88 17.86
CA ALA A 37 21.17 -9.93 18.29
C ALA A 37 21.91 -11.29 18.10
N GLN A 38 21.26 -12.33 17.58
CA GLN A 38 21.89 -13.65 17.40
C GLN A 38 22.42 -13.90 15.97
N ALA A 39 22.17 -13.01 15.02
CA ALA A 39 22.69 -13.15 13.65
C ALA A 39 24.04 -12.46 13.42
N GLU A 40 24.47 -11.54 14.30
CA GLU A 40 25.65 -10.69 14.06
C GLU A 40 26.95 -11.15 14.75
N GLN A 41 26.91 -12.21 15.57
CA GLN A 41 28.09 -12.65 16.35
C GLN A 41 29.13 -13.49 15.58
N ASN A 42 28.96 -13.76 14.28
CA ASN A 42 29.87 -14.64 13.51
C ASN A 42 30.72 -13.94 12.44
N ILE A 43 30.86 -12.60 12.45
CA ILE A 43 31.68 -11.87 11.45
C ILE A 43 32.60 -10.83 12.11
N GLN A 44 33.28 -11.20 13.20
CA GLN A 44 34.37 -10.37 13.73
C GLN A 44 35.55 -11.25 14.16
N GLU A 45 36.40 -11.60 13.20
CA GLU A 45 37.81 -11.85 13.47
C GLU A 45 38.63 -11.51 12.22
N ALA A 46 39.78 -10.85 12.46
CA ALA A 46 40.83 -10.43 11.52
C ALA A 46 40.70 -9.06 10.83
N ALA A 47 41.20 -8.01 11.50
CA ALA A 47 42.04 -6.99 10.84
C ALA A 47 43.00 -6.31 11.86
N PRO A 48 44.29 -6.08 11.49
CA PRO A 48 45.34 -5.65 12.42
C PRO A 48 45.46 -4.13 12.57
N GLN A 49 45.98 -3.73 13.72
CA GLN A 49 46.35 -2.37 14.09
C GLN A 49 47.63 -1.91 13.36
N HIS A 50 47.60 -0.75 12.72
CA HIS A 50 48.80 0.02 12.38
C HIS A 50 48.65 1.50 12.73
N ALA A 51 49.78 2.05 13.13
CA ALA A 51 49.96 3.27 13.90
C ALA A 51 50.45 4.46 13.06
N ALA A 52 50.56 5.58 13.78
CA ALA A 52 51.40 6.76 13.58
C ALA A 52 50.81 7.94 12.78
N ALA A 53 50.59 9.00 13.55
CA ALA A 53 50.26 10.35 13.14
C ALA A 53 51.47 11.05 12.49
N GLY A 54 51.23 11.68 11.34
CA GLY A 54 52.14 12.63 10.70
C GLY A 54 51.47 14.00 10.61
N SER A 55 52.18 15.05 11.03
CA SER A 55 51.74 16.44 11.04
C SER A 55 51.50 17.01 9.62
N PRO A 56 50.52 17.91 9.43
CA PRO A 56 50.19 18.46 8.12
C PRO A 56 51.20 19.51 7.64
N VAL A 57 51.69 19.32 6.42
CA VAL A 57 52.44 20.32 5.65
C VAL A 57 51.45 21.36 5.08
N PRO A 58 51.71 22.67 5.18
CA PRO A 58 50.82 23.70 4.64
C PRO A 58 50.78 23.65 3.11
N ARG A 59 49.57 23.57 2.55
CA ARG A 59 49.33 23.62 1.09
C ARG A 59 49.55 25.05 0.57
N PRO A 60 50.13 25.22 -0.64
CA PRO A 60 50.16 26.51 -1.32
C PRO A 60 48.75 26.99 -1.65
N LEU A 61 48.55 28.31 -1.57
CA LEU A 61 47.31 28.97 -1.96
C LEU A 61 47.03 28.76 -3.46
N PRO A 62 45.77 28.50 -3.85
CA PRO A 62 45.39 28.37 -5.25
C PRO A 62 45.54 29.70 -6.00
N ALA A 63 45.99 29.61 -7.24
CA ALA A 63 46.05 30.72 -8.17
C ALA A 63 44.64 31.29 -8.44
N PRO A 64 44.53 32.61 -8.73
CA PRO A 64 43.25 33.23 -9.05
C PRO A 64 42.64 32.63 -10.32
N PRO A 65 41.29 32.52 -10.38
CA PRO A 65 40.60 31.90 -11.50
C PRO A 65 40.77 32.72 -12.78
N VAL A 66 41.14 32.04 -13.86
CA VAL A 66 41.11 32.57 -15.22
C VAL A 66 39.64 32.71 -15.65
N PRO A 67 39.22 33.83 -16.25
CA PRO A 67 37.85 33.99 -16.72
C PRO A 67 37.53 32.95 -17.80
N ALA A 68 36.56 32.09 -17.52
CA ALA A 68 36.07 31.09 -18.45
C ALA A 68 35.34 31.76 -19.63
N LEU A 69 35.67 31.32 -20.84
CA LEU A 69 34.92 31.66 -22.05
C LEU A 69 33.48 31.11 -21.93
N PRO A 70 32.48 31.83 -22.46
CA PRO A 70 31.08 31.41 -22.38
C PRO A 70 30.87 30.07 -23.06
N VAL A 71 30.48 29.06 -22.28
CA VAL A 71 30.06 27.75 -22.77
C VAL A 71 28.66 27.92 -23.40
N PRO A 72 28.45 27.48 -24.66
CA PRO A 72 27.14 27.54 -25.28
C PRO A 72 26.13 26.73 -24.47
N ALA A 73 24.96 27.33 -24.22
CA ALA A 73 23.90 26.70 -23.45
C ALA A 73 23.51 25.36 -24.10
N PRO A 74 23.36 24.28 -23.30
CA PRO A 74 22.89 23.01 -23.83
C PRO A 74 21.49 23.19 -24.45
N PRO A 75 21.16 22.46 -25.52
CA PRO A 75 19.86 22.54 -26.16
C PRO A 75 18.77 22.23 -25.13
N VAL A 76 17.83 23.16 -24.98
CA VAL A 76 16.64 22.99 -24.13
C VAL A 76 15.89 21.76 -24.63
N PRO A 77 15.65 20.72 -23.80
CA PRO A 77 14.88 19.56 -24.20
C PRO A 77 13.49 20.02 -24.66
N THR A 78 13.18 19.79 -25.93
CA THR A 78 11.85 20.05 -26.47
C THR A 78 10.87 19.11 -25.77
N ARG A 79 10.01 19.69 -24.93
CA ARG A 79 8.95 18.98 -24.20
C ARG A 79 8.03 18.31 -25.23
N PRO A 80 7.82 16.99 -25.21
CA PRO A 80 6.96 16.33 -26.18
C PRO A 80 5.52 16.82 -26.00
N THR A 81 5.04 17.60 -26.97
CA THR A 81 3.70 18.19 -27.06
C THR A 81 2.68 17.21 -27.66
N SER A 82 2.61 15.99 -27.12
CA SER A 82 1.47 15.10 -27.40
C SER A 82 0.67 14.86 -26.11
N GLN A 83 -0.12 15.87 -25.73
CA GLN A 83 -1.31 15.62 -24.93
C GLN A 83 -2.35 14.98 -25.87
N GLY A 84 -2.16 13.70 -26.20
CA GLY A 84 -3.26 12.87 -26.67
C GLY A 84 -4.36 12.94 -25.62
N SER A 85 -5.60 13.16 -26.05
CA SER A 85 -6.73 13.23 -25.13
C SER A 85 -6.78 11.90 -24.36
N LEU A 86 -6.78 11.96 -23.02
CA LEU A 86 -6.93 10.79 -22.16
C LEU A 86 -8.28 10.06 -22.41
N GLN A 87 -9.15 10.60 -23.27
CA GLN A 87 -10.48 10.08 -23.57
C GLN A 87 -10.48 9.00 -24.66
N ASP A 88 -9.38 8.81 -25.40
CA ASP A 88 -9.31 7.83 -26.50
C ASP A 88 -8.58 6.53 -26.12
N GLU A 89 -8.19 6.36 -24.85
CA GLU A 89 -7.51 5.15 -24.40
C GLU A 89 -8.51 4.00 -24.16
N VAL A 90 -8.31 2.91 -24.90
CA VAL A 90 -9.14 1.69 -24.88
C VAL A 90 -9.15 1.03 -23.50
N CYS A 91 -10.25 0.39 -23.10
CA CYS A 91 -10.35 -0.29 -21.81
C CYS A 91 -9.43 -1.52 -21.74
N VAL A 92 -8.90 -1.86 -20.56
CA VAL A 92 -7.99 -2.99 -20.35
C VAL A 92 -8.63 -4.32 -20.76
N ALA A 93 -9.94 -4.46 -20.54
CA ALA A 93 -10.70 -5.65 -20.91
C ALA A 93 -10.82 -5.85 -22.44
N ASP A 94 -10.67 -4.79 -23.22
CA ASP A 94 -10.67 -4.86 -24.68
C ASP A 94 -9.25 -5.07 -25.25
N GLN A 95 -8.21 -4.79 -24.46
CA GLN A 95 -6.82 -4.90 -24.87
C GLN A 95 -6.15 -6.20 -24.44
N LEU A 96 -6.54 -6.74 -23.28
CA LEU A 96 -5.88 -7.87 -22.64
C LEU A 96 -6.86 -9.01 -22.44
N THR A 97 -6.37 -10.24 -22.61
CA THR A 97 -7.14 -11.42 -22.26
C THR A 97 -7.23 -11.52 -20.73
N ARG A 98 -8.42 -11.80 -20.21
CA ARG A 98 -8.59 -12.02 -18.77
C ARG A 98 -7.79 -13.26 -18.36
N PRO A 99 -6.93 -13.17 -17.34
CA PRO A 99 -6.12 -14.30 -16.91
C PRO A 99 -7.02 -15.45 -16.39
N PRO A 100 -6.57 -16.70 -16.52
CA PRO A 100 -7.29 -17.84 -15.96
C PRO A 100 -7.34 -17.78 -14.43
N PRO A 101 -8.28 -18.47 -13.76
CA PRO A 101 -8.43 -18.44 -12.29
C PRO A 101 -7.19 -18.89 -11.50
N VAL A 102 -6.33 -19.66 -12.14
CA VAL A 102 -5.03 -20.07 -11.61
C VAL A 102 -3.99 -19.82 -12.68
N VAL A 103 -2.96 -19.07 -12.34
CA VAL A 103 -1.78 -18.86 -13.18
C VAL A 103 -0.59 -19.60 -12.60
N TYR A 104 0.31 -20.04 -13.46
CA TYR A 104 1.53 -20.74 -13.06
C TYR A 104 2.76 -19.94 -13.48
N GLY A 105 3.76 -19.94 -12.62
CA GLY A 105 5.10 -19.48 -12.93
C GLY A 105 5.98 -20.62 -13.45
N ALA A 106 7.12 -20.24 -14.03
CA ALA A 106 8.08 -21.20 -14.60
C ALA A 106 8.67 -22.17 -13.55
N ASP A 107 8.71 -21.77 -12.29
CA ASP A 107 9.20 -22.57 -11.16
C ASP A 107 8.12 -23.49 -10.54
N GLY A 108 6.95 -23.59 -11.18
CA GLY A 108 5.80 -24.35 -10.67
C GLY A 108 5.03 -23.64 -9.56
N THR A 109 5.40 -22.41 -9.20
CA THR A 109 4.56 -21.59 -8.31
C THR A 109 3.23 -21.33 -8.99
N TRP A 110 2.16 -21.41 -8.23
CA TRP A 110 0.82 -21.11 -8.70
C TRP A 110 0.28 -19.93 -7.92
N MET A 111 -0.62 -19.20 -8.54
CA MET A 111 -1.26 -18.05 -7.93
C MET A 111 -2.74 -18.03 -8.31
N GLU A 112 -3.59 -17.81 -7.32
CA GLU A 112 -5.01 -17.62 -7.59
C GLU A 112 -5.26 -16.21 -8.10
N VAL A 113 -6.09 -16.11 -9.14
CA VAL A 113 -6.52 -14.85 -9.72
C VAL A 113 -8.03 -14.90 -9.81
N SER A 114 -8.71 -13.98 -9.16
CA SER A 114 -10.16 -13.80 -9.30
C SER A 114 -10.48 -12.36 -9.66
N PHE A 115 -11.73 -12.06 -9.95
CA PHE A 115 -12.18 -10.70 -10.23
C PHE A 115 -13.55 -10.50 -9.57
N LEU A 116 -13.84 -9.28 -9.13
CA LEU A 116 -15.22 -8.97 -8.74
C LEU A 116 -16.11 -9.02 -9.98
N ASN A 117 -17.38 -9.36 -9.81
CA ASN A 117 -18.34 -9.42 -10.92
C ASN A 117 -17.83 -10.23 -12.14
N GLY A 118 -17.10 -11.34 -11.92
CA GLY A 118 -17.20 -12.50 -12.82
C GLY A 118 -18.66 -12.80 -13.19
N ASP A 119 -18.90 -13.48 -14.31
CA ASP A 119 -20.21 -13.53 -14.98
C ASP A 119 -21.42 -13.54 -14.03
N LEU A 120 -22.50 -12.82 -14.38
CA LEU A 120 -23.70 -12.69 -13.53
C LEU A 120 -24.28 -14.04 -13.06
N SER A 121 -23.85 -15.15 -13.65
CA SER A 121 -24.21 -16.51 -13.26
C SER A 121 -23.52 -17.01 -11.98
N GLY A 122 -22.47 -16.33 -11.49
CA GLY A 122 -21.77 -16.75 -10.27
C GLY A 122 -20.92 -18.02 -10.46
N LYS A 123 -20.77 -18.54 -11.68
CA LYS A 123 -20.19 -19.87 -11.93
C LYS A 123 -18.65 -19.88 -12.00
N GLY A 124 -17.98 -18.73 -12.00
CA GLY A 124 -16.52 -18.64 -12.13
C GLY A 124 -15.73 -18.39 -10.83
N TYR A 125 -16.38 -18.25 -9.68
CA TYR A 125 -15.75 -17.73 -8.46
C TYR A 125 -15.17 -18.79 -7.51
N LYS A 126 -15.32 -20.07 -7.83
CA LYS A 126 -14.78 -21.13 -6.98
C LYS A 126 -13.31 -21.34 -7.36
N THR A 127 -12.40 -20.64 -6.69
CA THR A 127 -11.06 -21.19 -6.56
C THR A 127 -11.24 -22.51 -5.80
N SER A 128 -10.83 -23.62 -6.43
CA SER A 128 -10.89 -24.92 -5.76
C SER A 128 -10.05 -24.78 -4.49
N PRO A 129 -10.63 -24.93 -3.28
CA PRO A 129 -9.86 -24.73 -2.08
C PRO A 129 -8.84 -25.85 -2.02
N MET A 130 -7.61 -25.56 -2.44
CA MET A 130 -6.44 -26.37 -2.06
C MET A 130 -6.15 -26.24 -0.56
N CYS A 131 -7.00 -25.55 0.20
CA CYS A 131 -7.00 -25.54 1.66
C CYS A 131 -7.31 -26.99 2.15
N GLN A 132 -6.27 -27.80 2.35
CA GLN A 132 -6.36 -29.23 2.67
C GLN A 132 -6.91 -29.56 4.07
N LYS A 133 -7.17 -28.56 4.93
CA LYS A 133 -7.65 -28.78 6.31
C LYS A 133 -9.07 -28.24 6.50
N PRO A 134 -10.00 -29.04 7.04
CA PRO A 134 -11.28 -28.54 7.52
C PRO A 134 -11.03 -27.62 8.72
N TRP A 135 -11.49 -26.38 8.61
CA TRP A 135 -11.24 -25.30 9.57
C TRP A 135 -11.99 -25.54 10.88
N THR A 136 -11.27 -25.94 11.92
CA THR A 136 -11.78 -25.90 13.30
C THR A 136 -11.62 -24.48 13.81
N SER A 137 -12.76 -23.89 14.20
CA SER A 137 -12.93 -22.66 14.99
C SER A 137 -11.61 -22.05 15.49
N ASP A 138 -11.08 -21.05 14.78
CA ASP A 138 -10.42 -19.86 15.33
C ASP A 138 -10.00 -18.89 14.22
N VAL A 139 -10.97 -18.05 13.86
CA VAL A 139 -10.89 -16.60 13.64
C VAL A 139 -9.84 -15.99 12.67
N VAL A 140 -10.38 -15.48 11.54
CA VAL A 140 -9.83 -14.60 10.48
C VAL A 140 -9.34 -15.32 9.23
N GLY A 141 -10.24 -15.39 8.24
CA GLY A 141 -9.99 -15.96 6.92
C GLY A 141 -11.05 -16.99 6.57
N ARG A 142 -12.17 -16.55 5.97
CA ARG A 142 -13.09 -17.47 5.29
C ARG A 142 -12.65 -17.52 3.82
N PRO A 143 -12.62 -18.69 3.19
CA PRO A 143 -12.33 -18.75 1.76
C PRO A 143 -13.36 -17.90 1.00
N ILE A 144 -12.97 -17.33 -0.14
CA ILE A 144 -13.88 -16.65 -1.08
C ILE A 144 -14.73 -17.73 -1.77
N ILE A 145 -15.55 -18.44 -0.99
CA ILE A 145 -16.54 -19.42 -1.47
C ILE A 145 -17.92 -18.79 -1.63
N ASP A 146 -18.13 -17.67 -0.95
CA ASP A 146 -19.34 -16.89 -1.08
C ASP A 146 -19.13 -15.84 -2.16
N THR A 147 -20.19 -15.49 -2.87
CA THR A 147 -20.18 -14.38 -3.84
C THR A 147 -19.56 -13.14 -3.21
N THR A 148 -18.83 -12.33 -3.97
CA THR A 148 -18.29 -11.04 -3.53
C THR A 148 -19.32 -10.21 -2.75
N ALA A 149 -20.58 -10.23 -3.18
CA ALA A 149 -21.70 -9.57 -2.50
C ALA A 149 -21.87 -10.01 -1.03
N THR A 150 -21.64 -11.28 -0.72
CA THR A 150 -21.70 -11.81 0.65
C THR A 150 -20.50 -11.36 1.49
N LEU A 151 -19.31 -11.22 0.88
CA LEU A 151 -18.15 -10.63 1.54
C LEU A 151 -18.39 -9.15 1.86
N VAL A 152 -19.00 -8.40 0.93
CA VAL A 152 -19.43 -7.00 1.16
C VAL A 152 -20.43 -6.92 2.31
N GLN A 153 -21.48 -7.75 2.29
CA GLN A 153 -22.49 -7.79 3.35
C GLN A 153 -21.91 -8.17 4.72
N ARG A 154 -20.87 -9.00 4.75
CA ARG A 154 -20.18 -9.36 5.99
C ARG A 154 -19.28 -8.23 6.47
N ALA A 155 -18.49 -7.62 5.61
CA ALA A 155 -17.68 -6.44 5.95
C ALA A 155 -18.56 -5.29 6.52
N ILE A 156 -19.77 -5.10 5.96
CA ILE A 156 -20.80 -4.20 6.49
C ILE A 156 -21.29 -4.61 7.90
N ARG A 157 -21.34 -5.91 8.21
CA ARG A 157 -21.84 -6.45 9.51
C ARG A 157 -20.80 -6.46 10.63
N VAL A 158 -19.50 -6.62 10.33
CA VAL A 158 -18.43 -6.67 11.36
C VAL A 158 -18.02 -5.29 11.92
N GLY A 159 -18.72 -4.23 11.52
CA GLY A 159 -18.99 -3.14 12.47
C GLY A 159 -18.29 -1.82 12.22
N HIS A 160 -18.31 -1.21 11.03
CA HIS A 160 -17.87 0.18 10.87
C HIS A 160 -18.71 0.98 9.85
N PRO A 161 -18.73 2.33 9.96
CA PRO A 161 -19.95 3.12 10.24
C PRO A 161 -20.97 3.13 9.10
N LYS A 162 -22.25 3.19 9.48
CA LYS A 162 -23.40 3.47 8.58
C LYS A 162 -23.38 4.90 8.00
N ASN A 163 -22.21 5.52 7.85
CA ASN A 163 -22.02 6.93 7.53
C ASN A 163 -21.02 7.09 6.38
N GLY A 164 -21.15 8.19 5.63
CA GLY A 164 -20.22 8.56 4.55
C GLY A 164 -20.36 7.74 3.27
N MET A 165 -19.32 7.81 2.43
CA MET A 165 -19.25 7.19 1.09
C MET A 165 -19.23 5.66 1.12
N LEU A 166 -18.82 5.06 2.24
CA LEU A 166 -18.81 3.60 2.44
C LEU A 166 -20.15 3.04 2.93
N ASN A 167 -21.12 3.89 3.29
CA ASN A 167 -22.44 3.42 3.68
C ASN A 167 -23.09 2.69 2.49
N PRO A 168 -23.54 1.43 2.64
CA PRO A 168 -24.21 0.71 1.55
C PRO A 168 -25.51 1.38 1.07
N LYS A 169 -26.11 2.21 1.92
CA LYS A 169 -27.29 3.04 1.61
C LYS A 169 -26.94 4.44 1.09
N SER A 170 -25.65 4.76 0.94
CA SER A 170 -25.22 6.03 0.37
C SER A 170 -25.72 6.15 -1.07
N ASP A 171 -26.26 7.32 -1.39
CA ASP A 171 -26.69 7.76 -2.72
C ASP A 171 -25.54 8.34 -3.55
N VAL A 172 -24.32 8.41 -2.97
CA VAL A 172 -23.12 8.86 -3.68
C VAL A 172 -22.89 7.95 -4.88
N VAL A 173 -23.03 8.54 -6.06
CA VAL A 173 -22.68 7.92 -7.34
C VAL A 173 -21.16 7.88 -7.44
N ILE A 174 -20.62 6.68 -7.67
CA ILE A 174 -19.19 6.45 -7.83
C ILE A 174 -18.94 6.27 -9.32
N PRO A 175 -18.30 7.23 -10.01
CA PRO A 175 -17.93 7.06 -11.40
C PRO A 175 -16.99 5.86 -11.54
N LYS A 176 -17.27 5.00 -12.50
CA LYS A 176 -16.45 3.84 -12.83
C LYS A 176 -15.98 3.96 -14.27
N PRO A 177 -15.01 4.85 -14.57
CA PRO A 177 -14.36 4.82 -15.87
C PRO A 177 -13.76 3.42 -16.05
N CYS A 178 -13.72 2.94 -17.30
CA CYS A 178 -13.10 1.65 -17.52
C CYS A 178 -11.61 1.72 -17.18
N ALA A 179 -11.10 0.66 -16.57
CA ALA A 179 -9.70 0.58 -16.23
C ALA A 179 -8.82 0.50 -17.47
N ARG A 180 -7.58 0.95 -17.33
CA ARG A 180 -6.54 0.85 -18.36
C ARG A 180 -5.42 -0.09 -17.95
N PRO A 181 -4.53 -0.48 -18.88
CA PRO A 181 -3.36 -1.27 -18.54
C PRO A 181 -2.46 -0.55 -17.52
N VAL A 182 -2.22 -1.19 -16.38
CA VAL A 182 -1.29 -0.73 -15.35
C VAL A 182 0.13 -0.63 -15.93
N PRO A 183 0.83 0.51 -15.81
CA PRO A 183 2.19 0.64 -16.30
C PRO A 183 3.18 -0.15 -15.44
N LYS A 184 4.30 -0.60 -16.03
CA LYS A 184 5.39 -1.31 -15.32
C LYS A 184 6.22 -0.35 -14.45
N ILE A 185 5.61 0.12 -13.37
CA ILE A 185 6.19 1.04 -12.39
C ILE A 185 5.95 0.43 -11.01
N LEU A 186 7.00 0.31 -10.19
CA LEU A 186 6.91 -0.06 -8.79
C LEU A 186 7.10 1.18 -7.91
N HIS A 187 6.26 1.33 -6.90
CA HIS A 187 6.30 2.44 -5.94
C HIS A 187 6.66 1.93 -4.56
N PHE A 188 7.70 2.54 -3.98
CA PHE A 188 8.17 2.27 -2.63
C PHE A 188 8.21 3.57 -1.83
N ILE A 189 7.69 3.56 -0.60
CA ILE A 189 7.54 4.77 0.20
C ILE A 189 8.25 4.57 1.55
N TRP A 190 9.18 5.47 1.87
CA TRP A 190 9.86 5.51 3.16
C TRP A 190 9.86 6.94 3.70
N LEU A 191 9.18 7.19 4.81
CA LEU A 191 8.96 8.53 5.34
C LEU A 191 9.42 8.66 6.81
N CYS A 192 9.69 9.88 7.23
CA CYS A 192 10.01 10.33 8.58
C CYS A 192 11.27 9.76 9.24
N SER A 193 12.07 8.95 8.54
CA SER A 193 13.27 8.38 9.13
C SER A 193 14.32 8.09 8.07
N PRO A 194 15.62 8.16 8.41
CA PRO A 194 16.66 7.70 7.51
C PRO A 194 16.41 6.27 7.04
N LEU A 195 16.64 6.00 5.75
CA LEU A 195 16.50 4.66 5.18
C LEU A 195 17.61 3.76 5.71
N SER A 196 17.27 2.62 6.30
CA SER A 196 18.22 1.58 6.71
C SER A 196 18.70 0.73 5.52
N GLU A 197 19.91 0.17 5.59
CA GLU A 197 20.47 -0.72 4.56
C GLU A 197 19.59 -1.95 4.28
N SER A 198 19.04 -2.56 5.33
CA SER A 198 18.12 -3.72 5.21
C SER A 198 16.91 -3.38 4.34
N ARG A 199 16.23 -2.27 4.62
CA ARG A 199 15.10 -1.79 3.79
C ARG A 199 15.53 -1.37 2.38
N ALA A 200 16.70 -0.78 2.21
CA ALA A 200 17.25 -0.50 0.88
C ALA A 200 17.47 -1.78 0.07
N SER A 201 17.96 -2.85 0.71
CA SER A 201 18.20 -4.15 0.08
C SER A 201 16.90 -4.81 -0.43
N HIS A 202 15.77 -4.57 0.24
CA HIS A 202 14.47 -5.04 -0.22
C HIS A 202 14.08 -4.41 -1.56
N VAL A 203 14.21 -3.08 -1.66
CA VAL A 203 13.92 -2.31 -2.89
C VAL A 203 14.88 -2.73 -4.02
N GLN A 204 16.17 -2.86 -3.71
CA GLN A 204 17.17 -3.36 -4.65
C GLN A 204 16.82 -4.78 -5.14
N GLY A 205 16.35 -5.66 -4.24
CA GLY A 205 15.89 -6.99 -4.58
C GLY A 205 14.73 -6.99 -5.58
N PHE A 206 13.75 -6.09 -5.40
CA PHE A 206 12.69 -5.88 -6.40
C PHE A 206 13.24 -5.34 -7.72
N ALA A 207 14.21 -4.41 -7.67
CA ALA A 207 14.87 -3.88 -8.86
C ALA A 207 15.52 -4.99 -9.68
N ILE A 208 16.36 -5.81 -9.06
CA ILE A 208 17.10 -6.87 -9.76
C ILE A 208 16.13 -7.88 -10.40
N LYS A 209 15.07 -8.28 -9.68
CA LYS A 209 14.11 -9.28 -10.18
C LYS A 209 13.08 -8.73 -11.17
N ASN A 210 12.92 -7.41 -11.26
CA ASN A 210 11.98 -6.76 -12.17
C ASN A 210 12.70 -5.78 -13.10
N PRO A 211 13.65 -6.23 -13.93
CA PRO A 211 14.55 -5.38 -14.71
C PRO A 211 13.82 -4.43 -15.68
N ASN A 212 12.61 -4.81 -16.12
CA ASN A 212 11.77 -4.04 -17.04
C ASN A 212 10.77 -3.10 -16.34
N TYR A 213 10.80 -3.03 -15.01
CA TYR A 213 9.94 -2.14 -14.23
C TYR A 213 10.74 -0.93 -13.78
N ARG A 214 10.19 0.26 -14.03
CA ARG A 214 10.70 1.49 -13.42
C ARG A 214 10.43 1.46 -11.92
N ILE A 215 11.32 2.02 -11.12
CA ILE A 215 11.14 2.08 -9.67
C ILE A 215 11.15 3.54 -9.24
N LEU A 216 10.05 3.97 -8.63
CA LEU A 216 9.94 5.27 -7.99
C LEU A 216 10.05 5.07 -6.48
N PHE A 217 11.11 5.59 -5.90
CA PHE A 217 11.38 5.50 -4.46
C PHE A 217 11.15 6.86 -3.79
N TRP A 218 10.11 6.93 -2.98
CA TRP A 218 9.59 8.16 -2.36
C TRP A 218 10.17 8.33 -0.96
N THR A 219 10.88 9.43 -0.72
CA THR A 219 11.47 9.76 0.59
C THR A 219 11.27 11.22 0.95
N ASP A 220 11.12 11.52 2.24
CA ASP A 220 11.11 12.89 2.79
C ASP A 220 12.35 13.21 3.63
N THR A 221 13.28 12.26 3.75
CA THR A 221 14.58 12.44 4.39
C THR A 221 15.71 12.17 3.41
N GLU A 222 16.87 12.78 3.67
CA GLU A 222 18.11 12.42 2.97
C GLU A 222 18.41 10.93 3.17
N ILE A 223 18.78 10.24 2.09
CA ILE A 223 19.12 8.83 2.14
C ILE A 223 20.58 8.71 2.60
N PRO A 224 20.86 7.96 3.67
CA PRO A 224 22.23 7.74 4.12
C PRO A 224 23.12 7.15 3.01
N PRO A 225 24.41 7.53 2.93
CA PRO A 225 25.32 7.07 1.87
C PRO A 225 25.39 5.56 1.72
N GLU A 226 25.37 4.81 2.82
CA GLU A 226 25.38 3.34 2.86
C GLU A 226 24.13 2.74 2.20
N SER A 227 22.94 3.22 2.57
CA SER A 227 21.68 2.79 1.96
C SER A 227 21.58 3.21 0.49
N LYS A 228 22.11 4.38 0.13
CA LYS A 228 22.19 4.85 -1.25
C LYS A 228 23.07 3.93 -2.10
N MET A 229 24.24 3.53 -1.57
CA MET A 229 25.12 2.58 -2.24
C MET A 229 24.43 1.23 -2.47
N VAL A 230 23.64 0.74 -1.51
CA VAL A 230 22.81 -0.47 -1.69
C VAL A 230 21.79 -0.28 -2.82
N LEU A 231 21.07 0.84 -2.86
CA LEU A 231 20.10 1.12 -3.92
C LEU A 231 20.75 1.19 -5.31
N GLU A 232 21.95 1.77 -5.43
CA GLU A 232 22.65 1.97 -6.70
C GLU A 232 23.39 0.71 -7.20
N ASN A 233 23.81 -0.18 -6.29
CA ASN A 233 24.57 -1.37 -6.62
C ASN A 233 23.76 -2.32 -7.53
N GLY A 234 24.22 -2.51 -8.77
CA GLY A 234 23.60 -3.42 -9.74
C GLY A 234 22.24 -2.96 -10.30
N THR A 235 21.76 -1.74 -10.00
CA THR A 235 20.46 -1.25 -10.48
C THR A 235 20.57 -0.22 -11.61
N SER A 236 21.70 0.50 -11.72
CA SER A 236 21.88 1.57 -12.70
C SER A 236 21.89 1.12 -14.17
N SER A 237 22.26 -0.13 -14.43
CA SER A 237 22.36 -0.72 -15.78
C SER A 237 21.11 -1.51 -16.20
N ARG A 238 20.05 -1.52 -15.39
CA ARG A 238 18.83 -2.26 -15.73
C ARG A 238 18.15 -1.67 -16.97
N PRO A 239 17.40 -2.47 -17.74
CA PRO A 239 16.63 -2.00 -18.90
C PRO A 239 15.69 -0.82 -18.61
N ALA A 240 15.01 -0.82 -17.46
CA ALA A 240 14.14 0.28 -17.06
C ALA A 240 14.85 1.45 -16.36
N GLY A 241 16.20 1.43 -16.33
CA GLY A 241 17.03 2.41 -15.66
C GLY A 241 17.20 2.19 -14.15
N ALA A 242 17.97 3.11 -13.57
CA ALA A 242 18.24 3.21 -12.14
C ALA A 242 16.96 3.45 -11.33
N ILE A 243 17.03 3.21 -10.02
CA ILE A 243 15.97 3.58 -9.08
C ILE A 243 15.83 5.11 -9.06
N GLU A 244 14.64 5.62 -9.37
CA GLU A 244 14.36 7.06 -9.36
C GLU A 244 13.99 7.52 -7.96
N LEU A 245 14.89 8.26 -7.32
CA LEU A 245 14.60 8.92 -6.04
C LEU A 245 13.64 10.09 -6.25
N LYS A 246 12.55 10.11 -5.49
CA LYS A 246 11.53 11.16 -5.51
C LYS A 246 11.45 11.83 -4.14
N ASP A 247 11.55 13.16 -4.14
CA ASP A 247 11.23 13.95 -2.97
C ASP A 247 9.71 13.92 -2.73
N ALA A 248 9.31 13.36 -1.60
CA ALA A 248 7.91 13.08 -1.30
C ALA A 248 7.06 14.36 -1.24
N TYR A 249 7.58 15.46 -0.69
CA TYR A 249 6.82 16.70 -0.50
C TYR A 249 6.72 17.57 -1.76
N SER A 250 7.79 17.63 -2.56
CA SER A 250 7.80 18.30 -3.85
C SER A 250 6.72 17.72 -4.76
N GLU A 251 6.58 16.40 -4.74
CA GLU A 251 5.58 15.71 -5.55
C GLU A 251 4.17 15.77 -4.96
N ALA A 252 4.05 15.73 -3.63
CA ALA A 252 2.77 15.85 -2.92
C ALA A 252 2.12 17.22 -3.08
N GLN A 253 2.80 18.23 -3.64
CA GLN A 253 2.17 19.53 -3.97
C GLN A 253 0.93 19.39 -4.87
N SER A 254 0.88 18.31 -5.66
CA SER A 254 -0.24 17.98 -6.54
C SER A 254 -1.27 17.02 -5.95
N PHE A 255 -1.06 16.54 -4.71
CA PHE A 255 -1.94 15.55 -4.09
C PHE A 255 -3.21 16.21 -3.53
N GLN A 256 -4.33 15.50 -3.64
CA GLN A 256 -5.61 15.94 -3.07
C GLN A 256 -5.51 16.00 -1.53
N SER A 257 -4.75 15.09 -0.94
CA SER A 257 -4.55 14.96 0.49
C SER A 257 -3.47 15.88 1.07
N LEU A 258 -2.86 16.79 0.29
CA LEU A 258 -1.76 17.64 0.76
C LEU A 258 -2.10 18.41 2.04
N ARG A 259 -3.33 18.92 2.14
CA ARG A 259 -3.79 19.64 3.33
C ARG A 259 -3.76 18.75 4.58
N LEU A 260 -4.23 17.50 4.46
CA LEU A 260 -4.22 16.53 5.55
C LEU A 260 -2.80 16.11 5.92
N ILE A 261 -1.94 15.89 4.92
CA ILE A 261 -0.53 15.57 5.12
C ILE A 261 0.15 16.66 5.97
N ARG A 262 -0.01 17.94 5.60
CA ARG A 262 0.56 19.06 6.36
C ARG A 262 0.00 19.14 7.78
N HIS A 263 -1.30 18.88 7.96
CA HIS A 263 -1.92 18.83 9.29
C HIS A 263 -1.30 17.72 10.15
N LEU A 264 -1.04 16.55 9.55
CA LEU A 264 -0.38 15.43 10.22
C LEU A 264 1.08 15.75 10.57
N ASP A 265 1.80 16.53 9.76
CA ASP A 265 3.15 16.98 10.11
C ASP A 265 3.15 17.83 11.37
N THR A 266 2.26 18.82 11.45
CA THR A 266 2.09 19.64 12.67
C THR A 266 1.71 18.76 13.87
N PHE A 267 0.85 17.75 13.67
CA PHE A 267 0.50 16.83 14.74
C PHE A 267 1.70 15.97 15.19
N HIS A 268 2.54 15.52 14.25
CA HIS A 268 3.73 14.72 14.52
C HIS A 268 4.78 15.50 15.30
N GLU A 269 5.08 16.73 14.88
CA GLU A 269 6.06 17.61 15.55
C GLU A 269 5.69 17.83 17.03
N ASN A 270 4.40 18.01 17.31
CA ASN A 270 3.91 18.28 18.66
C ASN A 270 3.86 17.03 19.56
N ASN A 271 3.70 15.82 18.99
CA ASN A 271 3.40 14.61 19.77
C ASN A 271 4.45 13.50 19.62
N ARG A 272 5.40 13.63 18.69
CA ARG A 272 6.38 12.59 18.30
C ARG A 272 5.77 11.20 18.09
N ASN A 273 4.53 11.15 17.62
CA ASN A 273 3.80 9.89 17.49
C ASN A 273 4.29 9.12 16.25
N PRO A 274 4.93 7.95 16.42
CA PRO A 274 5.48 7.18 15.30
C PRO A 274 4.41 6.67 14.34
N GLY A 275 3.16 6.53 14.79
CA GLY A 275 2.02 6.14 13.95
C GLY A 275 1.66 7.16 12.87
N VAL A 276 2.09 8.42 13.01
CA VAL A 276 1.78 9.46 12.02
C VAL A 276 2.47 9.19 10.69
N CYS A 277 3.65 8.61 10.70
CA CYS A 277 4.41 8.32 9.48
C CYS A 277 3.80 7.17 8.69
N ALA A 278 3.34 6.13 9.40
CA ALA A 278 2.53 5.07 8.80
C ALA A 278 1.23 5.65 8.21
N LEU A 279 0.55 6.53 8.96
CA LEU A 279 -0.67 7.21 8.50
C LEU A 279 -0.43 8.07 7.25
N LYS A 280 0.67 8.85 7.20
CA LYS A 280 1.09 9.60 6.01
C LYS A 280 1.30 8.67 4.83
N SER A 281 2.00 7.55 5.01
CA SER A 281 2.26 6.58 3.94
C SER A 281 0.99 6.03 3.29
N HIS A 282 -0.15 6.02 4.00
CA HIS A 282 -1.44 5.59 3.45
C HIS A 282 -1.98 6.55 2.38
N PHE A 283 -1.69 7.85 2.50
CA PHE A 283 -2.03 8.82 1.46
C PHE A 283 -1.12 8.66 0.24
N TRP A 284 0.20 8.61 0.45
CA TRP A 284 1.15 8.45 -0.66
C TRP A 284 0.94 7.14 -1.43
N ARG A 285 0.66 6.01 -0.75
CA ARG A 285 0.48 4.74 -1.44
C ARG A 285 -0.72 4.72 -2.37
N LEU A 286 -1.71 5.59 -2.16
CA LEU A 286 -2.87 5.74 -3.05
C LEU A 286 -2.65 6.83 -4.10
N GLU A 287 -2.13 7.99 -3.69
CA GLU A 287 -1.94 9.15 -4.58
C GLU A 287 -0.82 8.94 -5.60
N ALA A 288 0.27 8.24 -5.24
CA ALA A 288 1.37 7.99 -6.18
C ALA A 288 0.95 7.06 -7.34
N PRO A 289 0.33 5.87 -7.11
CA PRO A 289 -0.24 5.08 -8.19
C PRO A 289 -1.42 5.78 -8.89
N LEU A 290 -2.20 6.63 -8.20
CA LEU A 290 -3.21 7.45 -8.90
C LEU A 290 -2.53 8.39 -9.92
N LYS A 291 -1.45 9.07 -9.54
CA LYS A 291 -0.77 10.05 -10.40
C LYS A 291 0.02 9.40 -11.56
N TYR A 292 0.66 8.27 -11.30
CA TYR A 292 1.62 7.65 -12.22
C TYR A 292 1.15 6.31 -12.81
N GLY A 293 0.12 5.69 -12.24
CA GLY A 293 -0.17 4.27 -12.41
C GLY A 293 0.90 3.38 -11.76
N GLY A 294 0.71 2.08 -11.79
CA GLY A 294 1.72 1.10 -11.37
C GLY A 294 1.31 0.30 -10.14
N ILE A 295 2.29 -0.34 -9.51
CA ILE A 295 2.13 -1.25 -8.38
C ILE A 295 2.76 -0.61 -7.16
N TYR A 296 1.99 -0.44 -6.10
CA TYR A 296 2.50 -0.09 -4.78
C TYR A 296 2.96 -1.34 -4.03
N ILE A 297 4.06 -1.23 -3.28
CA ILE A 297 4.62 -2.31 -2.45
C ILE A 297 5.10 -1.77 -1.09
N ASP A 298 4.63 -2.36 0.01
CA ASP A 298 5.14 -2.08 1.35
C ASP A 298 6.64 -2.43 1.47
N MET A 299 7.36 -1.64 2.26
CA MET A 299 8.83 -1.70 2.39
C MET A 299 9.34 -2.95 3.12
N ASP A 300 8.47 -3.71 3.74
CA ASP A 300 8.79 -4.95 4.45
C ASP A 300 8.63 -6.22 3.62
N HIS A 301 8.20 -6.08 2.36
CA HIS A 301 8.25 -7.19 1.42
C HIS A 301 9.64 -7.43 0.86
N VAL A 302 9.96 -8.71 0.65
CA VAL A 302 11.18 -9.17 -0.01
C VAL A 302 10.78 -9.79 -1.35
N ALA A 303 11.39 -9.34 -2.44
CA ALA A 303 11.16 -9.94 -3.74
C ALA A 303 11.74 -11.36 -3.77
N THR A 304 10.88 -12.37 -3.85
CA THR A 304 11.31 -13.77 -4.07
C THR A 304 11.50 -14.07 -5.55
N ARG A 305 10.82 -13.33 -6.43
CA ARG A 305 10.71 -13.53 -7.88
C ARG A 305 10.33 -12.23 -8.60
N GLY A 306 10.45 -12.19 -9.92
CA GLY A 306 9.89 -11.13 -10.76
C GLY A 306 8.37 -11.28 -10.97
N PHE A 307 7.66 -10.18 -11.20
CA PHE A 307 6.24 -10.17 -11.54
C PHE A 307 5.99 -10.95 -12.84
N ASP A 308 6.73 -10.63 -13.90
CA ASP A 308 6.55 -11.27 -15.21
C ASP A 308 6.84 -12.80 -15.19
N GLU A 309 7.45 -13.34 -14.12
CA GLU A 309 7.71 -14.78 -13.97
C GLU A 309 6.46 -15.58 -13.58
N VAL A 310 5.42 -14.95 -13.01
CA VAL A 310 4.17 -15.60 -12.61
C VAL A 310 3.00 -14.90 -13.30
N GLY A 311 2.28 -15.62 -14.17
CA GLY A 311 1.18 -15.04 -14.94
C GLY A 311 1.59 -14.19 -16.15
N GLY A 312 2.88 -14.16 -16.46
CA GLY A 312 3.42 -13.52 -17.66
C GLY A 312 3.33 -12.00 -17.66
N ALA A 313 3.62 -11.40 -18.83
CA ALA A 313 3.70 -9.96 -18.98
C ALA A 313 2.34 -9.22 -18.92
N GLU A 314 1.23 -9.95 -18.99
CA GLU A 314 -0.13 -9.37 -19.09
C GLU A 314 -0.88 -9.35 -17.77
N LEU A 315 -0.67 -10.32 -16.87
CA LEU A 315 -1.42 -10.39 -15.62
C LEU A 315 -1.29 -9.09 -14.80
N TRP A 316 -0.07 -8.62 -14.62
CA TRP A 316 0.24 -7.43 -13.82
C TRP A 316 -0.10 -6.10 -14.51
N ARG A 317 -0.63 -6.18 -15.74
CA ARG A 317 -1.19 -5.03 -16.45
C ARG A 317 -2.67 -4.82 -16.10
N TRP A 318 -3.33 -5.75 -15.42
CA TRP A 318 -4.64 -5.51 -14.84
C TRP A 318 -4.52 -4.76 -13.51
N PRO A 319 -5.40 -3.80 -13.19
CA PRO A 319 -5.54 -3.29 -11.83
C PRO A 319 -5.82 -4.46 -10.90
N PHE A 320 -5.17 -4.49 -9.74
CA PHE A 320 -5.36 -5.58 -8.79
C PHE A 320 -5.22 -5.13 -7.35
N VAL A 321 -5.78 -5.94 -6.45
CA VAL A 321 -5.51 -5.91 -5.01
C VAL A 321 -5.06 -7.27 -4.55
N THR A 322 -4.18 -7.32 -3.56
CA THR A 322 -3.82 -8.59 -2.93
C THR A 322 -4.85 -8.99 -1.89
N HIS A 323 -5.03 -10.29 -1.71
CA HIS A 323 -5.81 -10.84 -0.61
C HIS A 323 -5.14 -12.06 0.01
N LYS A 324 -5.47 -12.30 1.27
CA LYS A 324 -5.05 -13.52 1.97
C LYS A 324 -5.69 -14.74 1.31
N VAL A 325 -4.86 -15.72 0.97
CA VAL A 325 -5.32 -16.97 0.37
C VAL A 325 -6.10 -17.79 1.39
N CYS A 326 -7.17 -18.44 0.94
CA CYS A 326 -8.15 -19.07 1.84
C CYS A 326 -8.81 -18.06 2.83
N GLY A 327 -8.75 -16.75 2.56
CA GLY A 327 -9.29 -15.70 3.41
C GLY A 327 -10.00 -14.58 2.64
N ALA A 328 -10.71 -13.71 3.37
CA ALA A 328 -11.41 -12.55 2.81
C ALA A 328 -10.70 -11.23 3.13
N ASN A 329 -9.43 -11.28 3.57
CA ASN A 329 -8.68 -10.11 3.98
C ASN A 329 -8.01 -9.48 2.76
N ILE A 330 -8.59 -8.39 2.25
CA ILE A 330 -7.98 -7.57 1.18
C ILE A 330 -6.92 -6.68 1.83
N GLY A 331 -5.68 -6.81 1.37
CA GLY A 331 -4.55 -6.02 1.84
C GLY A 331 -4.43 -4.68 1.11
N ASN A 332 -3.82 -3.71 1.78
CA ASN A 332 -3.35 -2.45 1.16
C ASN A 332 -1.81 -2.35 1.17
N HIS A 333 -1.12 -3.47 1.38
CA HIS A 333 0.34 -3.57 1.39
C HIS A 333 0.90 -3.75 -0.02
N ILE A 334 0.15 -4.39 -0.93
CA ILE A 334 0.46 -4.47 -2.35
C ILE A 334 -0.83 -4.37 -3.15
N PHE A 335 -0.86 -3.46 -4.12
CA PHE A 335 -1.97 -3.31 -5.06
C PHE A 335 -1.50 -2.51 -6.26
N SER A 336 -2.33 -2.44 -7.30
CA SER A 336 -2.05 -1.63 -8.46
C SER A 336 -3.23 -0.77 -8.88
N GLY A 337 -2.93 0.24 -9.68
CA GLY A 337 -3.92 1.05 -10.37
C GLY A 337 -3.35 1.56 -11.67
N ASP A 338 -4.23 1.79 -12.64
CA ASP A 338 -3.88 2.56 -13.82
C ASP A 338 -3.66 4.03 -13.45
N LYS A 339 -2.98 4.77 -14.32
CA LYS A 339 -2.82 6.20 -14.15
C LYS A 339 -4.19 6.86 -14.15
N GLY A 340 -4.52 7.67 -13.15
CA GLY A 340 -5.84 8.30 -13.03
C GLY A 340 -6.95 7.31 -12.67
N SER A 341 -6.62 6.18 -12.05
CA SER A 341 -7.58 5.14 -11.68
C SER A 341 -8.79 5.70 -10.92
N GLY A 342 -10.00 5.45 -11.43
CA GLY A 342 -11.24 5.83 -10.77
C GLY A 342 -11.42 5.17 -9.39
N PHE A 343 -10.88 3.97 -9.22
CA PHE A 343 -10.87 3.28 -7.92
C PHE A 343 -10.02 4.00 -6.90
N LEU A 344 -8.77 4.33 -7.23
CA LEU A 344 -7.85 4.97 -6.29
C LEU A 344 -8.34 6.36 -5.91
N ASP A 345 -8.88 7.13 -6.86
CA ASP A 345 -9.53 8.41 -6.58
C ASP A 345 -10.70 8.27 -5.60
N PHE A 346 -11.55 7.25 -5.79
CA PHE A 346 -12.62 6.94 -4.83
C PHE A 346 -12.07 6.56 -3.45
N ALA A 347 -11.05 5.69 -3.37
CA ALA A 347 -10.44 5.27 -2.12
C ALA A 347 -9.80 6.44 -1.35
N ILE A 348 -9.15 7.38 -2.06
CA ILE A 348 -8.59 8.61 -1.48
C ILE A 348 -9.71 9.46 -0.87
N LYS A 349 -10.80 9.69 -1.60
CA LYS A 349 -11.95 10.45 -1.09
C LYS A 349 -12.57 9.81 0.16
N VAL A 350 -12.63 8.47 0.21
CA VAL A 350 -13.07 7.73 1.39
C VAL A 350 -12.17 8.03 2.58
N ILE A 351 -10.84 7.86 2.47
CA ILE A 351 -9.93 8.08 3.60
C ILE A 351 -9.88 9.54 4.03
N MET A 352 -9.99 10.48 3.09
CA MET A 352 -10.08 11.92 3.37
C MET A 352 -11.36 12.24 4.14
N GLU A 353 -12.52 11.72 3.73
CA GLU A 353 -13.78 11.90 4.46
C GLU A 353 -13.70 11.33 5.88
N ARG A 354 -13.09 10.15 6.05
CA ARG A 354 -12.92 9.53 7.36
C ARG A 354 -12.06 10.39 8.29
N CYS A 355 -10.96 10.93 7.78
CA CYS A 355 -10.09 11.83 8.54
C CYS A 355 -10.80 13.15 8.87
N GLU A 356 -11.39 13.82 7.88
CA GLU A 356 -11.88 15.20 8.03
C GLU A 356 -13.27 15.30 8.65
N LYS A 357 -14.21 14.44 8.24
CA LYS A 357 -15.62 14.54 8.65
C LYS A 357 -15.98 13.61 9.78
N LEU A 358 -15.33 12.44 9.85
CA LEU A 358 -15.65 11.41 10.84
C LEU A 358 -14.65 11.36 11.99
N SER A 359 -13.64 12.24 11.98
CA SER A 359 -12.58 12.31 12.99
C SER A 359 -11.89 10.97 13.25
N SER A 360 -11.84 10.10 12.23
CA SER A 360 -11.26 8.77 12.28
C SER A 360 -9.98 8.76 11.43
N CYS A 361 -8.99 9.56 11.84
CA CYS A 361 -7.70 9.65 11.16
C CYS A 361 -6.63 8.84 11.91
N ASN A 362 -6.76 7.52 11.87
CA ASN A 362 -5.80 6.60 12.48
C ASN A 362 -5.34 5.53 11.46
N VAL A 363 -4.22 4.88 11.77
CA VAL A 363 -3.56 3.93 10.86
C VAL A 363 -4.48 2.76 10.50
N LEU A 364 -5.25 2.21 11.43
CA LEU A 364 -6.02 0.99 11.16
C LEU A 364 -7.41 1.31 10.60
N GLU A 365 -8.29 1.85 11.42
CA GLU A 365 -9.70 2.08 11.08
C GLU A 365 -9.91 3.28 10.16
N GLY A 366 -8.97 4.23 10.16
CA GLY A 366 -9.10 5.49 9.44
C GLY A 366 -8.70 5.39 7.98
N THR A 367 -7.47 4.95 7.75
CA THR A 367 -6.81 5.00 6.42
C THR A 367 -6.17 3.67 5.99
N GLY A 368 -6.23 2.64 6.84
CA GLY A 368 -5.54 1.37 6.66
C GLY A 368 -6.29 0.31 5.83
N PRO A 369 -6.03 -0.98 6.08
CA PRO A 369 -6.63 -2.07 5.32
C PRO A 369 -8.18 -2.08 5.35
N PRO A 370 -8.88 -1.90 6.49
CA PRO A 370 -10.34 -1.94 6.52
C PRO A 370 -11.04 -0.92 5.58
N PRO A 371 -10.76 0.40 5.62
CA PRO A 371 -11.37 1.34 4.69
C PRO A 371 -10.94 1.11 3.23
N PHE A 372 -9.72 0.63 2.98
CA PHE A 372 -9.28 0.25 1.64
C PHE A 372 -10.08 -0.95 1.09
N ALA A 373 -10.17 -2.03 1.85
CA ALA A 373 -10.97 -3.21 1.50
C ALA A 373 -12.44 -2.85 1.27
N MET A 374 -13.03 -2.02 2.13
CA MET A 374 -14.39 -1.52 1.93
C MET A 374 -14.53 -0.67 0.67
N SER A 375 -13.50 0.12 0.33
CA SER A 375 -13.48 0.89 -0.92
C SER A 375 -13.48 -0.04 -2.13
N VAL A 376 -12.71 -1.13 -2.11
CA VAL A 376 -12.72 -2.14 -3.18
C VAL A 376 -14.11 -2.75 -3.35
N LEU A 377 -14.73 -3.17 -2.24
CA LEU A 377 -16.04 -3.80 -2.24
C LEU A 377 -17.18 -2.85 -2.63
N ARG A 378 -17.09 -1.56 -2.27
CA ARG A 378 -18.08 -0.53 -2.65
C ARG A 378 -17.88 -0.05 -4.09
N TYR A 379 -16.62 0.09 -4.54
CA TYR A 379 -16.30 0.42 -5.93
C TYR A 379 -16.74 -0.69 -6.87
N ASN A 380 -16.56 -1.96 -6.48
CA ASN A 380 -17.10 -3.15 -7.15
C ASN A 380 -16.96 -3.10 -8.68
N ALA A 381 -15.73 -3.12 -9.19
CA ALA A 381 -15.43 -3.07 -10.61
C ALA A 381 -14.95 -4.41 -11.14
N SER A 382 -15.41 -4.79 -12.33
CA SER A 382 -15.15 -6.10 -12.94
C SER A 382 -13.76 -6.26 -13.53
N ASP A 383 -13.08 -5.15 -13.76
CA ASP A 383 -11.74 -5.04 -14.32
C ASP A 383 -10.63 -4.99 -13.25
N MET A 384 -10.99 -5.25 -11.98
CA MET A 384 -10.04 -5.36 -10.88
C MET A 384 -9.81 -6.82 -10.49
N ALA A 385 -8.57 -7.26 -10.63
CA ALA A 385 -8.13 -8.59 -10.25
C ALA A 385 -7.89 -8.67 -8.72
N PHE A 386 -8.10 -9.87 -8.21
CA PHE A 386 -7.86 -10.27 -6.83
C PHE A 386 -6.78 -11.32 -6.90
N ILE A 387 -5.60 -10.95 -6.44
CA ILE A 387 -4.41 -11.79 -6.51
C ILE A 387 -4.13 -12.33 -5.12
N GLY A 388 -4.03 -13.65 -5.01
CA GLY A 388 -3.67 -14.26 -3.74
C GLY A 388 -2.24 -13.90 -3.31
N ASP A 389 -2.03 -13.80 -2.00
CA ASP A 389 -0.72 -13.49 -1.40
C ASP A 389 0.34 -14.59 -1.57
N GLN A 390 0.04 -15.73 -2.21
CA GLN A 390 1.00 -16.82 -2.42
C GLN A 390 2.27 -16.35 -3.13
N PHE A 391 2.13 -15.38 -4.05
CA PHE A 391 3.23 -14.86 -4.85
C PHE A 391 4.40 -14.33 -4.00
N PHE A 392 4.09 -13.80 -2.81
CA PHE A 392 5.08 -13.17 -1.94
C PHE A 392 5.77 -14.16 -0.98
N GLY A 393 5.38 -15.45 -1.00
CA GLY A 393 6.08 -16.54 -0.31
C GLY A 393 5.73 -16.72 1.18
N ARG A 394 6.59 -17.46 1.91
CA ARG A 394 6.42 -17.76 3.36
C ARG A 394 6.58 -16.57 4.29
N THR A 395 6.97 -15.41 3.78
CA THR A 395 6.96 -14.16 4.56
C THR A 395 5.56 -13.87 5.09
N GLY A 396 4.53 -14.45 4.45
CA GLY A 396 3.14 -14.21 4.77
C GLY A 396 2.81 -12.75 4.54
N ILE A 397 1.53 -12.43 4.42
CA ILE A 397 1.11 -11.15 4.96
C ILE A 397 1.61 -11.19 6.41
N ALA A 398 2.62 -10.38 6.76
CA ALA A 398 3.04 -10.19 8.14
C ALA A 398 1.73 -10.03 8.90
N ALA A 399 1.37 -11.00 9.75
CA ALA A 399 0.02 -11.14 10.27
C ALA A 399 -0.41 -9.77 10.81
N HIS A 400 -1.11 -8.99 9.97
CA HIS A 400 -1.18 -7.57 10.22
C HIS A 400 -1.97 -7.46 11.51
N LYS A 401 -1.60 -6.53 12.41
CA LYS A 401 -2.47 -6.26 13.58
C LYS A 401 -3.92 -6.02 13.15
N ALA A 402 -4.12 -5.53 11.92
CA ALA A 402 -5.43 -5.38 11.28
C ALA A 402 -6.20 -6.70 11.04
N GLU A 403 -5.55 -7.87 10.94
CA GLU A 403 -6.26 -9.15 10.84
C GLU A 403 -7.21 -9.34 12.03
N HIS A 404 -6.78 -8.96 13.24
CA HIS A 404 -7.64 -9.00 14.42
C HIS A 404 -8.77 -7.97 14.41
N SER A 405 -8.65 -6.87 13.67
CA SER A 405 -9.71 -5.85 13.55
C SER A 405 -10.89 -6.29 12.68
N TRP A 406 -10.77 -7.41 11.97
CA TRP A 406 -11.88 -8.05 11.23
C TRP A 406 -12.71 -9.02 12.10
N ARG A 407 -12.39 -9.15 13.39
CA ARG A 407 -13.14 -9.95 14.36
C ARG A 407 -14.26 -9.11 14.96
#